data_AF-A0A506RIA4-F1
#
_entry.id   AF-A0A506RIA4-F1
#
_cell.length_a   1.000
_cell.length_b   1.000
_cell.length_c   1.000
_cell.angle_alpha   90.00
_cell.angle_beta   90.00
_cell.angle_gamma   90.00
#
_symmetry.space_group_name_H-M   'P 1'
#
loop_
_entity.id
_entity.type
_entity.pdbx_description
1 polymer ?
#
loop_
_entity_poly.entity_id
_entity_poly.type
_entity_poly.pdbx_seq_one_letter_code
_entity_poly.pdbx_strand_id
1 'polypeptide(L)' 'MHQPKNKKLVVASLCFLFGSTLFLPQLAIFATIGVYLFMLGSLLMLIDTLTAKA' A
#
# COMPACT_ATOMS: atom_id res chain seq x y z
N MET A 1 -17.97 8.20 18.49
CA MET A 1 -17.49 8.61 17.16
C MET A 1 -16.64 7.47 16.59
N HIS A 2 -17.28 6.52 15.88
CA HIS A 2 -16.58 5.39 15.25
C HIS A 2 -15.75 5.91 14.07
N GLN A 3 -14.45 6.10 14.26
CA GLN A 3 -13.52 6.15 13.13
C GLN A 3 -13.55 4.76 12.47
N PRO A 4 -13.97 4.60 11.20
CA PRO A 4 -13.88 3.31 10.53
C PRO A 4 -12.39 3.01 10.34
N LYS A 5 -11.82 2.21 11.24
CA LYS A 5 -10.42 1.70 11.23
C LYS A 5 -9.95 1.29 9.82
N ASN A 6 -10.88 0.91 8.96
CA ASN A 6 -10.60 0.25 7.68
C ASN A 6 -10.27 1.20 6.51
N LYS A 7 -10.64 2.49 6.53
CA LYS A 7 -10.47 3.32 5.32
C LYS A 7 -9.00 3.57 4.95
N LYS A 8 -8.16 3.84 5.95
CA LYS A 8 -6.72 4.08 5.75
C LYS A 8 -6.00 2.80 5.32
N LEU A 9 -6.34 1.68 5.97
CA LEU A 9 -5.80 0.36 5.64
C LEU A 9 -6.20 -0.08 4.22
N VAL A 10 -7.44 0.20 3.80
CA VAL A 10 -7.90 -0.09 2.42
C VAL A 10 -7.09 0.71 1.40
N VAL A 11 -6.87 2.00 1.62
CA VAL A 11 -6.05 2.82 0.71
C VAL A 11 -4.60 2.30 0.67
N ALA A 12 -4.02 1.96 1.83
CA ALA A 12 -2.67 1.40 1.90
C ALA A 12 -2.57 0.06 1.14
N SER A 13 -3.56 -0.83 1.33
CA SER A 13 -3.67 -2.13 0.68
C SER A 13 -3.80 -2.00 -0.84
N LEU A 14 -4.62 -1.06 -1.32
CA LEU A 14 -4.76 -0.77 -2.74
C LEU A 14 -3.45 -0.22 -3.32
N CYS A 15 -2.79 0.69 -2.61
CA CYS A 15 -1.50 1.24 -3.05
C CYS A 15 -0.44 0.15 -3.19
N PHE A 16 -0.37 -0.77 -2.23
CA PHE A 16 0.50 -1.94 -2.27
C PHE A 16 0.16 -2.90 -3.42
N LEU A 17 -1.13 -3.21 -3.60
CA LEU A 17 -1.61 -4.13 -4.63
C LEU A 17 -1.34 -3.59 -6.04
N PHE A 18 -1.64 -2.31 -6.28
CA PHE A 18 -1.35 -1.67 -7.56
C PHE A 18 0.15 -1.51 -7.78
N GLY A 19 0.90 -1.08 -6.76
CA GLY A 19 2.35 -0.99 -6.83
C GLY A 19 3.02 -2.32 -7.18
N SER A 20 2.57 -3.42 -6.57
CA SER A 20 3.07 -4.76 -6.89
C SER A 20 2.66 -5.25 -8.29
N THR A 21 1.46 -4.91 -8.75
CA THR A 21 0.98 -5.27 -10.09
C THR A 21 1.81 -4.62 -11.19
N LEU A 22 2.38 -3.44 -10.96
CA LEU A 22 3.26 -2.76 -11.93
C LEU A 22 4.61 -3.46 -12.15
N PHE A 23 4.95 -4.48 -11.35
CA PHE A 23 6.09 -5.35 -11.61
C PHE A 23 5.81 -6.44 -12.65
N LEU A 24 4.59 -6.55 -13.18
CA LEU A 24 4.30 -7.48 -14.27
C LEU A 24 5.10 -7.10 -15.53
N PRO A 25 5.55 -8.08 -16.34
CA PRO A 25 6.39 -7.82 -17.51
C PRO A 25 5.79 -6.83 -18.52
N GLN A 26 4.46 -6.88 -18.71
CA GLN A 26 3.73 -5.95 -19.58
C GLN A 26 3.67 -4.51 -19.08
N LEU A 27 3.88 -4.29 -17.77
CA LEU A 27 3.80 -3.00 -17.10
C LEU A 27 5.16 -2.53 -16.59
N ALA A 28 6.24 -3.24 -16.91
CA ALA A 28 7.59 -2.97 -16.42
C ALA A 28 8.11 -1.56 -16.75
N ILE A 29 7.57 -0.91 -17.79
CA ILE A 29 7.86 0.51 -18.08
C ILE A 29 7.45 1.45 -16.93
N PHE A 30 6.47 1.04 -16.13
CA PHE A 30 6.01 1.75 -14.94
C PHE A 30 6.61 1.21 -13.64
N ALA A 31 7.64 0.35 -13.71
CA ALA A 31 8.22 -0.31 -12.54
C ALA A 31 8.69 0.70 -11.48
N THR A 32 9.29 1.82 -11.88
CA THR A 32 9.70 2.89 -10.95
C THR A 32 8.51 3.44 -10.15
N ILE A 33 7.38 3.68 -10.82
CA ILE A 33 6.14 4.12 -10.16
C ILE A 33 5.61 2.99 -9.26
N GLY A 34 5.66 1.74 -9.74
CA GLY A 34 5.33 0.54 -8.98
C GLY A 34 6.08 0.43 -7.66
N VAL A 35 7.40 0.64 -7.69
CA VAL A 35 8.27 0.64 -6.50
C VAL A 35 7.80 1.66 -5.47
N TYR A 36 7.52 2.90 -5.87
CA TYR A 36 7.06 3.92 -4.93
C TYR A 36 5.70 3.60 -4.32
N LEU A 37 4.72 3.17 -5.12
CA LEU A 37 3.40 2.77 -4.60
C LEU A 37 3.50 1.54 -3.67
N PHE A 38 4.33 0.57 -4.05
CA PHE A 38 4.55 -0.64 -3.28
C PHE A 38 5.18 -0.34 -1.91
N MET A 39 6.25 0.46 -1.88
CA MET A 39 6.90 0.86 -0.64
C MET A 39 5.98 1.72 0.24
N LEU A 40 5.26 2.67 -0.36
CA LEU A 40 4.32 3.53 0.38
C LEU A 40 3.17 2.72 0.99
N GLY A 41 2.55 1.82 0.22
CA GLY A 41 1.50 0.94 0.71
C GLY A 41 1.98 0.02 1.83
N SER A 42 3.18 -0.56 1.68
CA SER A 42 3.81 -1.40 2.70
C SER A 42 4.06 -0.62 4.00
N LEU A 43 4.62 0.59 3.90
CA LEU A 43 4.93 1.42 5.05
C LEU A 43 3.66 1.85 5.80
N LEU A 44 2.60 2.22 5.08
CA LEU A 44 1.32 2.60 5.70
C LEU A 44 0.67 1.42 6.43
N MET A 45 0.70 0.22 5.84
CA MET A 45 0.21 -1.00 6.52
C MET A 45 1.06 -1.36 7.74
N LEU A 46 2.38 -1.17 7.67
CA LEU A 46 3.27 -1.40 8.79
C LEU A 46 2.98 -0.42 9.95
N ILE A 47 2.85 0.88 9.66
CA ILE A 47 2.51 1.89 10.67
C ILE A 47 1.15 1.59 11.30
N ASP A 48 0.14 1.25 10.51
CA ASP A 48 -1.18 0.90 11.04
C ASP A 48 -1.10 -0.32 11.97
N THR A 49 -0.37 -1.37 11.56
CA THR A 49 -0.17 -2.58 12.37
C THR A 49 0.54 -2.28 13.68
N LEU A 50 1.61 -1.47 13.64
CA LEU A 50 2.37 -1.09 14.84
C LEU A 50 1.55 -0.19 15.77
N THR A 51 0.76 0.74 15.22
CA THR A 51 -0.10 1.64 16.00
C THR A 51 -1.32 0.91 16.57
N ALA A 52 -1.85 -0.10 15.88
CA ALA A 52 -2.98 -0.89 16.36
C ALA A 52 -2.60 -1.84 17.51
N LYS A 53 -1.31 -2.12 17.68
CA LYS A 53 -0.76 -3.04 18.68
C LYS A 53 -0.13 -2.32 19.89
N ALA A 54 0.04 -0.99 19.81
CA ALA A 54 0.45 -0.11 20.90
C ALA A 54 -0.78 0.39 21.69
#